data_AF-D6D4D3-F1
#
_entry.id   AF-D6D4D3-F1
#
_cell.length_a   1.000
_cell.length_b   1.000
_cell.length_c   1.000
_cell.angle_alpha   90.00
_cell.angle_beta   90.00
_cell.angle_gamma   90.00
#
_symmetry.space_group_name_H-M   'P 1'
#
loop_
_entity.id
_entity.type
_entity.pdbx_description
1 polymer ?
#
loop_
_entity_poly.entity_id
_entity_poly.type
_entity_poly.pdbx_seq_one_letter_code
_entity_poly.pdbx_strand_id
1 'polypeptide(L)'
;MNQDYKRNASLADTFLYMPFNIENLKIEISVLIKNYRFLRKSFLQKIFGEKFLETDIEEMPEEDNYQLINKVKKFILDNLDNESLKISHIASETGMSRTKFFIKWKFLTGEAPIEFMTRIRMEKARELLESGKYRIQEIPEMVGLKDVKNFRNKYKKHFGIAPSETLRNI
;
A
#
# COMPACT_ATOMS: atom_id res chain seq x y z
N MET A 1 6.95 -4.27 36.78
CA MET A 1 6.72 -2.97 36.09
C MET A 1 5.28 -2.99 35.58
N ASN A 2 4.44 -2.08 36.06
CA ASN A 2 2.97 -2.17 35.97
C ASN A 2 2.46 -2.07 34.52
N GLN A 3 1.55 -2.95 34.12
CA GLN A 3 1.08 -3.16 32.74
C GLN A 3 0.39 -1.90 32.18
N ASP A 4 -0.26 -1.13 33.05
CA ASP A 4 -0.89 0.15 32.74
C ASP A 4 0.11 1.24 32.33
N TYR A 5 1.33 1.20 32.88
CA TYR A 5 2.38 2.18 32.53
C TYR A 5 2.93 1.94 31.13
N LYS A 6 3.10 0.68 30.72
CA LYS A 6 3.51 0.35 29.34
C LYS A 6 2.44 0.73 28.32
N ARG A 7 1.15 0.54 28.66
CA ARG A 7 0.01 0.92 27.80
C ARG A 7 -0.04 2.43 27.55
N ASN A 8 -0.03 3.23 28.62
CA ASN A 8 -0.10 4.68 28.50
C ASN A 8 1.14 5.29 27.82
N ALA A 9 2.32 4.71 28.00
CA ALA A 9 3.54 5.21 27.38
C ALA A 9 3.69 4.85 25.89
N SER A 10 3.15 3.71 25.43
CA SER A 10 3.35 3.25 24.05
C SER A 10 2.26 3.69 23.08
N LEU A 11 1.12 4.18 23.58
CA LEU A 11 -0.07 4.49 22.77
C LEU A 11 -0.56 3.30 21.91
N ALA A 12 -0.28 2.07 22.33
CA ALA A 12 -0.68 0.88 21.58
C ALA A 12 -2.11 0.47 21.97
N ASP A 13 -2.99 0.31 20.97
CA ASP A 13 -4.38 -0.12 21.18
C ASP A 13 -4.45 -1.53 21.80
N THR A 14 -3.53 -2.43 21.40
CA THR A 14 -3.47 -3.82 21.89
C THR A 14 -2.03 -4.31 22.04
N PHE A 15 -1.80 -5.20 23.00
CA PHE A 15 -0.54 -5.91 23.20
C PHE A 15 -0.75 -7.39 22.90
N LEU A 16 0.10 -7.97 22.05
CA LEU A 16 0.09 -9.39 21.75
C LEU A 16 1.16 -10.11 22.58
N TYR A 17 0.79 -11.25 23.16
CA TYR A 17 1.69 -12.12 23.89
C TYR A 17 1.93 -13.41 23.11
N MET A 18 3.16 -13.90 23.11
CA MET A 18 3.51 -15.16 22.47
C MET A 18 3.23 -16.35 23.40
N PRO A 19 2.77 -17.50 22.86
CA PRO A 19 2.23 -17.68 21.52
C PRO A 19 0.82 -17.06 21.42
N PHE A 20 0.49 -16.41 20.30
CA PHE A 20 -0.86 -15.88 20.05
C PHE A 20 -1.60 -16.70 18.99
N ASN A 21 -2.93 -16.64 19.04
CA ASN A 21 -3.80 -17.27 18.06
C ASN A 21 -4.08 -16.31 16.89
N ILE A 22 -3.85 -16.79 15.66
CA ILE A 22 -3.99 -15.98 14.43
C ILE A 22 -5.44 -15.56 14.19
N GLU A 23 -6.42 -16.42 14.46
CA GLU A 23 -7.84 -16.09 14.28
C GLU A 23 -8.29 -14.99 15.25
N ASN A 24 -7.84 -15.06 16.50
CA ASN A 24 -8.09 -13.99 17.47
C ASN A 24 -7.44 -12.66 17.03
N LEU A 25 -6.22 -12.71 16.47
CA LEU A 25 -5.57 -11.51 15.94
C LEU A 25 -6.35 -10.90 14.77
N LYS A 26 -6.86 -11.72 13.85
CA LYS A 26 -7.70 -11.24 12.73
C LYS A 26 -8.96 -10.56 13.24
N ILE A 27 -9.63 -11.15 14.23
CA ILE A 27 -10.81 -10.56 14.88
C ILE A 27 -10.43 -9.20 15.48
N GLU A 28 -9.35 -9.13 16.26
CA GLU A 28 -8.91 -7.90 16.93
C GLU A 28 -8.60 -6.79 15.92
N ILE A 29 -7.86 -7.09 14.85
CA ILE A 29 -7.58 -6.16 13.75
C ILE A 29 -8.90 -5.64 13.14
N SER A 30 -9.85 -6.54 12.89
CA SER A 30 -11.14 -6.15 12.31
C SER A 30 -11.92 -5.18 13.22
N VAL A 31 -11.91 -5.41 14.54
CA VAL A 31 -12.59 -4.58 15.52
C VAL A 31 -11.94 -3.21 15.60
N LEU A 32 -10.60 -3.16 15.69
CA LEU A 32 -9.84 -1.91 15.72
C LEU A 32 -10.09 -1.05 14.48
N ILE A 33 -10.08 -1.65 13.29
CA ILE A 33 -10.37 -0.95 12.04
C ILE A 33 -11.79 -0.38 12.04
N LYS A 34 -12.79 -1.17 12.46
CA LYS A 34 -14.20 -0.74 12.54
C LYS A 34 -14.36 0.42 13.52
N ASN A 35 -13.77 0.31 14.71
CA ASN A 35 -13.82 1.35 15.74
C ASN A 35 -13.18 2.66 15.25
N TYR A 36 -12.01 2.57 14.61
CA TYR A 36 -11.32 3.76 14.09
C TYR A 36 -12.12 4.43 12.96
N ARG A 37 -12.72 3.65 12.06
CA ARG A 37 -13.62 4.15 11.01
C ARG A 37 -14.82 4.88 11.60
N PHE A 38 -15.47 4.28 12.59
CA PHE A 38 -16.62 4.88 13.28
C PHE A 38 -16.23 6.18 14.00
N LEU A 39 -15.14 6.18 14.77
CA LEU A 39 -14.69 7.35 15.51
C LEU A 39 -14.32 8.49 14.55
N ARG A 40 -13.58 8.20 13.48
CA ARG A 40 -13.28 9.16 12.43
C ARG A 40 -14.55 9.73 11.79
N LYS A 41 -15.53 8.87 11.51
CA LYS A 41 -16.82 9.29 10.93
C LYS A 41 -17.55 10.25 11.86
N SER A 42 -17.75 9.85 13.11
CA SER A 42 -18.45 10.66 14.13
C SER A 42 -17.77 12.01 14.37
N PHE A 43 -16.43 12.03 14.48
CA PHE A 43 -15.66 13.26 14.67
C PHE A 43 -15.83 14.22 13.50
N LEU A 44 -15.66 13.74 12.27
CA LEU A 44 -15.75 14.57 11.08
C LEU A 44 -17.18 15.07 10.84
N GLN A 45 -18.20 14.24 11.08
CA GLN A 45 -19.59 14.67 11.01
C GLN A 45 -19.94 15.75 12.05
N LYS A 46 -19.40 15.63 13.27
CA LYS A 46 -19.60 16.63 14.32
C LYS A 46 -18.96 17.99 13.97
N ILE A 47 -17.79 17.99 13.34
CA ILE A 47 -17.05 19.22 13.02
C ILE A 47 -17.54 19.87 11.71
N PHE A 48 -17.88 19.07 10.71
CA PHE A 48 -18.12 19.54 9.34
C PHE A 48 -19.53 19.26 8.81
N GLY A 49 -20.42 18.68 9.63
CA GLY A 49 -21.81 18.35 9.30
C GLY A 49 -22.01 16.89 8.86
N GLU A 50 -23.24 16.38 9.03
CA GLU A 50 -23.59 14.96 8.82
C GLU A 50 -23.20 14.42 7.44
N LYS A 51 -23.23 15.29 6.42
CA LYS A 51 -22.93 14.95 5.02
C LYS A 51 -21.47 15.07 4.62
N PHE A 52 -20.57 15.48 5.52
CA PHE A 52 -19.17 15.71 5.17
C PHE A 52 -18.44 14.47 4.63
N LEU A 53 -18.85 13.28 5.11
CA LEU A 53 -18.33 11.99 4.65
C LEU A 53 -19.28 11.21 3.76
N GLU A 54 -20.40 11.81 3.32
CA GLU A 54 -21.20 11.25 2.25
C GLU A 54 -20.42 11.38 0.94
N THR A 55 -19.41 10.55 0.79
CA THR A 55 -18.89 10.22 -0.54
C THR A 55 -19.78 9.12 -1.10
N ASP A 56 -20.18 9.23 -2.37
CA ASP A 56 -20.86 8.19 -3.17
C ASP A 56 -19.99 6.93 -3.40
N ILE A 57 -19.10 6.63 -2.46
CA ILE A 57 -18.40 5.36 -2.40
C ILE A 57 -19.40 4.40 -1.78
N GLU A 58 -20.19 3.74 -2.62
CA GLU A 58 -20.91 2.55 -2.20
C GLU A 58 -19.93 1.62 -1.45
N GLU A 59 -20.28 1.30 -0.21
CA GLU A 59 -19.60 0.25 0.54
C GLU A 59 -19.82 -1.05 -0.21
N MET A 60 -18.80 -1.45 -0.98
CA MET A 60 -18.82 -2.71 -1.70
C MET A 60 -18.54 -3.85 -0.71
N PRO A 61 -19.10 -5.05 -0.97
CA PRO A 61 -18.71 -6.28 -0.29
C PRO A 61 -17.19 -6.43 -0.15
N GLU A 62 -16.75 -7.04 0.95
CA GLU A 62 -15.32 -7.24 1.23
C GLU A 62 -14.60 -8.00 0.10
N GLU A 63 -15.30 -8.97 -0.50
CA GLU A 63 -14.86 -9.73 -1.67
C GLU A 63 -14.57 -8.82 -2.88
N ASP A 64 -15.47 -7.89 -3.20
CA ASP A 64 -15.29 -6.97 -4.33
C ASP A 64 -14.11 -6.01 -4.10
N ASN A 65 -13.91 -5.56 -2.85
CA ASN A 65 -12.76 -4.72 -2.50
C ASN A 65 -11.45 -5.51 -2.68
N TYR A 66 -11.43 -6.79 -2.31
CA TYR A 66 -10.28 -7.68 -2.53
C TYR A 66 -10.02 -7.92 -4.02
N GLN A 67 -11.07 -8.15 -4.81
CA GLN A 67 -10.97 -8.28 -6.26
C GLN A 67 -10.42 -7.01 -6.93
N LEU A 68 -10.86 -5.82 -6.50
CA LEU A 68 -10.33 -4.56 -6.99
C LEU A 68 -8.82 -4.43 -6.74
N ILE A 69 -8.36 -4.73 -5.52
CA ILE A 69 -6.94 -4.68 -5.16
C ILE A 69 -6.13 -5.65 -6.03
N ASN A 70 -6.61 -6.88 -6.19
CA ASN A 70 -5.94 -7.89 -7.02
C ASN A 70 -5.92 -7.49 -8.50
N LYS A 71 -7.00 -6.90 -9.01
CA LYS A 71 -7.08 -6.41 -10.39
C LYS A 71 -6.04 -5.33 -10.64
N VAL A 72 -5.92 -4.36 -9.74
CA VAL A 72 -4.92 -3.29 -9.84
C VAL A 72 -3.49 -3.85 -9.74
N LYS A 73 -3.23 -4.75 -8.77
CA LYS A 73 -1.93 -5.41 -8.64
C LYS A 73 -1.54 -6.14 -9.91
N LYS A 74 -2.46 -6.95 -10.45
CA LYS A 74 -2.25 -7.71 -11.68
C LYS A 74 -1.95 -6.77 -12.85
N PHE A 75 -2.76 -5.74 -13.04
CA PHE A 75 -2.56 -4.78 -14.13
C PHE A 75 -1.20 -4.08 -14.08
N ILE A 76 -0.72 -3.73 -12.88
CA ILE A 76 0.63 -3.15 -12.71
C ILE A 76 1.73 -4.17 -13.05
N LEU A 77 1.58 -5.43 -12.62
CA LEU A 77 2.55 -6.49 -12.93
C LEU A 77 2.61 -6.82 -14.42
N ASP A 78 1.44 -6.87 -15.08
CA ASP A 78 1.34 -7.14 -16.52
C ASP A 78 1.89 -5.99 -17.38
N ASN A 79 2.08 -4.79 -16.79
CA ASN A 79 2.60 -3.59 -17.45
C ASN A 79 3.83 -3.02 -16.72
N LEU A 80 4.62 -3.89 -16.10
CA LEU A 80 5.66 -3.47 -15.16
C LEU A 80 6.76 -2.64 -15.83
N ASP A 81 7.21 -3.09 -17.00
CA ASP A 81 8.26 -2.52 -17.87
C ASP A 81 7.79 -1.27 -18.63
N ASN A 82 6.50 -0.97 -18.60
CA ASN A 82 5.94 0.18 -19.29
C ASN A 82 6.22 1.50 -18.55
N GLU A 83 7.22 2.26 -19.00
CA GLU A 83 7.55 3.60 -18.45
C GLU A 83 6.35 4.56 -18.48
N SER A 84 5.47 4.44 -19.47
CA SER A 84 4.32 5.32 -19.67
C SER A 84 3.08 4.96 -18.84
N LEU A 85 3.15 3.92 -18.00
CA LEU A 85 2.04 3.50 -17.15
C LEU A 85 1.62 4.62 -16.18
N LYS A 86 0.35 5.02 -16.26
CA LYS A 86 -0.25 6.10 -15.47
C LYS A 86 -1.42 5.57 -14.65
N ILE A 87 -1.72 6.29 -13.56
CA ILE A 87 -2.90 6.02 -12.72
C ILE A 87 -4.22 6.12 -13.49
N SER A 88 -4.27 6.92 -14.56
CA SER A 88 -5.42 6.97 -15.47
C SER A 88 -5.67 5.64 -16.18
N HIS A 89 -4.63 4.91 -16.57
CA HIS A 89 -4.78 3.60 -17.22
C HIS A 89 -5.36 2.57 -16.23
N ILE A 90 -4.87 2.59 -14.98
CA ILE A 90 -5.40 1.75 -13.89
C ILE A 90 -6.88 2.07 -13.63
N ALA A 91 -7.23 3.37 -13.54
CA ALA A 91 -8.60 3.79 -13.33
C ALA A 91 -9.53 3.27 -14.44
N SER A 92 -9.13 3.44 -15.71
CA SER A 92 -9.85 2.91 -16.86
C SER A 92 -10.00 1.39 -16.81
N GLU A 93 -8.94 0.66 -16.46
CA GLU A 93 -8.99 -0.80 -16.29
C GLU A 93 -10.02 -1.23 -15.23
N THR A 94 -10.16 -0.44 -14.16
CA THR A 94 -11.15 -0.71 -13.11
C THR A 94 -12.56 -0.19 -13.43
N GLY A 95 -12.77 0.40 -14.61
CA GLY A 95 -14.07 0.96 -15.01
C GLY A 95 -14.45 2.23 -14.25
N MET A 96 -13.48 2.94 -13.66
CA MET A 96 -13.70 4.13 -12.84
C MET A 96 -13.08 5.37 -13.46
N SER A 97 -13.68 6.53 -13.18
CA SER A 97 -12.98 7.80 -13.41
C SER A 97 -11.75 7.88 -12.50
N ARG A 98 -10.73 8.62 -12.94
CA ARG A 98 -9.48 8.79 -12.17
C ARG A 98 -9.73 9.28 -10.73
N THR A 99 -10.64 10.22 -10.55
CA THR A 99 -10.99 10.77 -9.24
C THR A 99 -11.69 9.73 -8.37
N LYS A 100 -12.70 9.03 -8.91
CA LYS A 100 -13.42 7.97 -8.19
C LYS A 100 -12.47 6.84 -7.77
N PHE A 101 -11.61 6.41 -8.69
CA PHE A 101 -10.58 5.41 -8.41
C PHE A 101 -9.64 5.86 -7.29
N PHE A 102 -9.10 7.06 -7.36
CA PHE A 102 -8.15 7.55 -6.35
C PHE A 102 -8.78 7.59 -4.95
N ILE A 103 -9.98 8.14 -4.84
CA ILE A 103 -10.69 8.24 -3.56
C ILE A 103 -11.00 6.84 -3.01
N LYS A 104 -11.59 5.95 -3.85
CA LYS A 104 -11.88 4.56 -3.47
C LYS A 104 -10.61 3.83 -3.02
N TRP A 105 -9.54 3.93 -3.82
CA TRP A 105 -8.26 3.28 -3.52
C TRP A 105 -7.69 3.75 -2.20
N LYS A 106 -7.57 5.07 -1.99
CA LYS A 106 -7.01 5.64 -0.76
C LYS A 106 -7.86 5.28 0.47
N PHE A 107 -9.18 5.21 0.31
CA PHE A 107 -10.10 4.75 1.35
C PHE A 107 -9.90 3.27 1.71
N LEU A 108 -9.66 2.41 0.71
CA LEU A 108 -9.47 0.98 0.91
C LEU A 108 -8.09 0.64 1.47
N THR A 109 -7.03 1.20 0.89
CA THR A 109 -5.64 0.75 1.14
C THR A 109 -4.87 1.68 2.06
N GLY A 110 -5.35 2.91 2.30
CA GLY A 110 -4.62 3.92 3.04
C GLY A 110 -3.40 4.50 2.30
N GLU A 111 -2.98 3.95 1.16
CA GLU A 111 -1.85 4.41 0.34
C GLU A 111 -2.32 5.08 -0.96
N ALA A 112 -1.54 6.01 -1.51
CA ALA A 112 -1.89 6.58 -2.82
C ALA A 112 -1.61 5.54 -3.92
N PRO A 113 -2.41 5.47 -5.02
CA PRO A 113 -2.17 4.50 -6.09
C PRO A 113 -0.76 4.58 -6.71
N ILE A 114 -0.18 5.77 -6.77
CA ILE A 114 1.17 5.99 -7.30
C ILE A 114 2.26 5.43 -6.38
N GLU A 115 2.02 5.44 -5.07
CA GLU A 115 2.91 4.86 -4.07
C GLU A 115 2.87 3.34 -4.18
N PHE A 116 1.67 2.76 -4.33
CA PHE A 116 1.50 1.32 -4.56
C PHE A 116 2.21 0.83 -5.83
N MET A 117 2.02 1.54 -6.95
CA MET A 117 2.70 1.22 -8.21
C MET A 117 4.23 1.30 -8.07
N THR A 118 4.72 2.33 -7.38
CA THR A 118 6.16 2.46 -7.10
C THR A 118 6.66 1.31 -6.23
N ARG A 119 5.90 0.91 -5.21
CA ARG A 119 6.23 -0.21 -4.32
C ARG A 119 6.35 -1.52 -5.10
N ILE A 120 5.38 -1.86 -5.95
CA ILE A 120 5.45 -3.07 -6.80
C ILE A 120 6.72 -3.07 -7.67
N ARG A 121 7.03 -1.94 -8.32
CA ARG A 121 8.24 -1.80 -9.13
C ARG A 121 9.52 -1.98 -8.32
N MET A 122 9.58 -1.42 -7.11
CA MET A 122 10.77 -1.53 -6.25
C MET A 122 10.95 -2.94 -5.68
N GLU A 123 9.87 -3.59 -5.25
CA GLU A 123 9.90 -4.99 -4.82
C GLU A 123 10.39 -5.88 -5.97
N LYS A 124 9.87 -5.70 -7.21
CA LYS A 124 10.35 -6.48 -8.35
C LYS A 124 11.81 -6.18 -8.69
N ALA A 125 12.24 -4.92 -8.60
CA ALA A 125 13.64 -4.57 -8.81
C ALA A 125 14.56 -5.24 -7.78
N ARG A 126 14.11 -5.37 -6.52
CA ARG A 126 14.86 -6.11 -5.49
C ARG A 126 14.95 -7.59 -5.84
N GLU A 127 13.86 -8.23 -6.25
CA GLU A 127 13.88 -9.64 -6.70
C GLU A 127 14.87 -9.84 -7.88
N LEU A 128 14.89 -8.92 -8.84
CA LEU A 128 15.82 -8.98 -9.98
C LEU A 128 17.29 -8.82 -9.53
N LEU A 129 17.57 -7.92 -8.59
CA LEU A 129 18.90 -7.78 -7.97
C LEU A 129 19.29 -9.06 -7.24
N GLU A 130 18.40 -9.57 -6.38
CA GLU A 130 18.62 -10.75 -5.55
C GLU A 130 18.85 -12.02 -6.37
N SER A 131 18.32 -12.08 -7.59
CA SER A 131 18.58 -13.19 -8.51
C SER A 131 20.03 -13.29 -9.00
N GLY A 132 20.81 -12.20 -8.94
CA GLY A 132 22.17 -12.12 -9.47
C GLY A 132 22.30 -12.24 -11.00
N LYS A 133 21.17 -12.36 -11.74
CA LYS A 133 21.15 -12.59 -13.19
C LYS A 133 21.32 -11.32 -14.03
N TYR A 134 21.02 -10.16 -13.45
CA TYR A 134 20.94 -8.89 -14.15
C TYR A 134 21.88 -7.86 -13.53
N ARG A 135 22.47 -7.02 -14.38
CA ARG A 135 23.28 -5.89 -13.95
C ARG A 135 22.37 -4.77 -13.47
N ILE A 136 22.84 -3.99 -12.48
CA ILE A 136 22.11 -2.84 -11.94
C ILE A 136 21.65 -1.85 -13.04
N GLN A 137 22.39 -1.77 -14.15
CA GLN A 137 22.09 -0.87 -15.27
C GLN A 137 20.90 -1.34 -16.12
N GLU A 138 20.58 -2.63 -16.13
CA GLU A 138 19.52 -3.24 -16.95
C GLU A 138 18.16 -3.23 -16.24
N ILE A 139 18.18 -3.29 -14.91
CA ILE A 139 16.97 -3.40 -14.08
C ILE A 139 15.97 -2.24 -14.23
N PRO A 140 16.36 -0.96 -14.37
CA PRO A 140 15.42 0.15 -14.51
C PRO A 140 14.43 -0.05 -15.65
N GLU A 141 14.91 -0.50 -16.81
CA GLU A 141 14.09 -0.76 -17.99
C GLU A 141 13.07 -1.87 -17.72
N MET A 142 13.50 -2.96 -17.08
CA MET A 142 12.64 -4.10 -16.71
C MET A 142 11.54 -3.75 -15.71
N VAL A 143 11.67 -2.64 -14.98
CA VAL A 143 10.65 -2.16 -14.03
C VAL A 143 10.02 -0.83 -14.46
N GLY A 144 10.16 -0.46 -15.72
CA GLY A 144 9.48 0.70 -16.32
C GLY A 144 9.97 2.03 -15.77
N LEU A 145 11.28 2.17 -15.56
CA LEU A 145 11.92 3.41 -15.14
C LEU A 145 12.89 3.91 -16.21
N LYS A 146 12.78 5.21 -16.48
CA LYS A 146 13.52 5.92 -17.53
C LYS A 146 15.04 5.75 -17.46
N ASP A 147 15.60 5.85 -16.25
CA ASP A 147 17.05 5.89 -16.09
C ASP A 147 17.52 5.35 -14.73
N VAL A 148 18.79 4.95 -14.72
CA VAL A 148 19.49 4.36 -13.57
C VAL A 148 19.55 5.32 -12.37
N LYS A 149 19.64 6.63 -12.62
CA LYS A 149 19.74 7.64 -11.53
C LYS A 149 18.42 7.74 -10.78
N ASN A 150 17.31 7.83 -11.51
CA ASN A 150 15.95 7.83 -10.97
C ASN A 150 15.68 6.52 -10.22
N PHE A 151 16.07 5.37 -10.81
CA PHE A 151 15.98 4.08 -10.14
C PHE A 151 16.73 4.05 -8.81
N ARG A 152 18.02 4.42 -8.78
CA ARG A 152 18.82 4.43 -7.54
C ARG A 152 18.20 5.30 -6.45
N ASN A 153 17.68 6.47 -6.82
CA ASN A 153 17.01 7.38 -5.88
C ASN A 153 15.72 6.79 -5.32
N LYS A 154 14.86 6.22 -6.19
CA LYS A 154 13.61 5.57 -5.77
C LYS A 154 13.88 4.34 -4.90
N TYR A 155 14.85 3.52 -5.29
CA TYR A 155 15.24 2.32 -4.56
C TYR A 155 15.75 2.66 -3.16
N LYS A 156 16.69 3.60 -3.06
CA LYS A 156 17.20 4.07 -1.76
C LYS A 156 16.12 4.69 -0.90
N LYS A 157 15.21 5.47 -1.49
CA LYS A 157 14.07 6.03 -0.74
C LYS A 157 13.14 4.94 -0.21
N HIS A 158 12.96 3.85 -0.95
CA HIS A 158 12.04 2.77 -0.60
C HIS A 158 12.61 1.81 0.44
N PHE A 159 13.87 1.36 0.26
CA PHE A 159 14.51 0.35 1.11
C PHE A 159 15.51 0.90 2.13
N GLY A 160 15.86 2.18 2.05
CA GLY A 160 16.88 2.80 2.91
C GLY A 160 18.33 2.55 2.48
N ILE A 161 18.58 1.58 1.60
CA ILE A 161 19.91 1.17 1.11
C ILE A 161 20.05 1.34 -0.41
N ALA A 162 21.28 1.47 -0.92
CA ALA A 162 21.50 1.53 -2.36
C ALA A 162 21.34 0.14 -3.03
N PRO A 163 20.94 0.08 -4.32
CA PRO A 163 20.85 -1.20 -5.06
C PRO A 163 22.12 -2.06 -5.02
N SER A 164 23.29 -1.42 -4.99
CA SER A 164 24.59 -2.10 -4.91
C SER A 164 24.85 -2.76 -3.56
N GLU A 165 24.23 -2.25 -2.49
CA GLU A 165 24.36 -2.83 -1.15
C GLU A 165 23.55 -4.13 -1.04
N THR A 166 22.38 -4.20 -1.68
CA THR A 166 21.57 -5.42 -1.78
C THR A 166 22.38 -6.57 -2.36
N LEU A 167 23.18 -6.34 -3.41
CA LEU A 167 24.03 -7.36 -4.04
C LEU A 167 25.19 -7.85 -3.15
N ARG A 168 25.62 -7.07 -2.15
CA ARG A 168 26.72 -7.46 -1.24
C ARG A 168 26.25 -8.37 -0.11
N ASN A 169 24.94 -8.43 0.13
CA ASN A 169 24.32 -9.17 1.22
C ASN A 169 23.72 -10.52 0.76
N ILE A 170 24.03 -10.93 -0.48
CA ILE A 170 23.72 -12.24 -1.07
C ILE A 170 25.01 -13.06 -1.06
#